data_AF-K1XNM5-F1
#
_entry.id   AF-K1XNM5-F1
#
_cell.length_a   1.000
_cell.length_b   1.000
_cell.length_c   1.000
_cell.angle_alpha   90.00
_cell.angle_beta   90.00
_cell.angle_gamma   90.00
#
_symmetry.space_group_name_H-M   'P 1'
#
loop_
_entity.id
_entity.type
_entity.pdbx_description
1 polymer ?
#
loop_
_entity_poly.entity_id
_entity_poly.type
_entity_poly.pdbx_seq_one_letter_code
_entity_poly.pdbx_strand_id
1 'polypeptide(L)'
;MTALEREIAIQERKFATTIERIRNRNFMRDLPFLILSDKLPEGQGFYEYADGHIEIQEVYTIGADIETRFIRTLSEIEAEGVREDFKLKNGLF
;
A
#
# COMPACT_ATOMS: atom_id res chain seq x y z
N MET A 1 -25.74 19.10 -0.19
CA MET A 1 -25.38 17.83 -0.84
C MET A 1 -26.21 17.64 -2.11
N THR A 2 -25.60 17.91 -3.25
CA THR A 2 -26.17 17.68 -4.59
C THR A 2 -26.21 16.18 -4.90
N ALA A 3 -26.95 15.78 -5.94
CA ALA A 3 -26.95 14.40 -6.41
C ALA A 3 -25.54 13.92 -6.82
N LEU A 4 -24.76 14.80 -7.44
CA LEU A 4 -23.36 14.55 -7.83
C LEU A 4 -22.47 14.31 -6.60
N GLU A 5 -22.57 15.15 -5.56
CA GLU A 5 -21.80 14.99 -4.32
C GLU A 5 -22.11 13.66 -3.61
N ARG A 6 -23.37 13.19 -3.67
CA ARG A 6 -23.76 11.87 -3.15
C ARG A 6 -23.12 10.73 -3.92
N GLU A 7 -23.09 10.83 -5.24
CA GLU A 7 -22.53 9.79 -6.11
C GLU A 7 -21.02 9.67 -5.95
N ILE A 8 -20.31 10.80 -5.85
CA ILE A 8 -18.87 10.85 -5.55
C ILE A 8 -18.59 10.15 -4.21
N ALA A 9 -19.32 10.50 -3.14
CA ALA A 9 -19.11 9.90 -1.82
C ALA A 9 -19.38 8.38 -1.79
N ILE A 10 -20.38 7.90 -2.56
CA ILE A 10 -20.65 6.46 -2.71
C ILE A 10 -19.47 5.78 -3.41
N GLN A 11 -18.93 6.40 -4.45
CA GLN A 11 -17.81 5.85 -5.21
C GLN A 11 -16.53 5.80 -4.36
N GLU A 12 -16.22 6.85 -3.60
CA GLU A 12 -15.10 6.90 -2.66
C GLU A 12 -15.20 5.79 -1.61
N ARG A 13 -16.39 5.60 -1.01
CA ARG A 13 -16.62 4.52 -0.05
C ARG A 13 -16.38 3.13 -0.66
N LYS A 14 -16.89 2.89 -1.87
CA LYS A 14 -16.69 1.62 -2.59
C LYS A 14 -15.21 1.37 -2.87
N PHE A 15 -14.49 2.41 -3.27
CA PHE A 15 -13.05 2.34 -3.50
C PHE A 15 -12.31 1.97 -2.21
N ALA A 16 -12.58 2.67 -1.11
CA ALA A 16 -11.97 2.41 0.19
C ALA A 16 -12.21 0.97 0.67
N THR A 17 -13.45 0.50 0.62
CA THR A 17 -13.81 -0.89 0.96
C THR A 17 -13.07 -1.91 0.07
N THR A 18 -12.85 -1.58 -1.19
CA THR A 18 -12.14 -2.47 -2.13
C THR A 18 -10.66 -2.58 -1.75
N ILE A 19 -10.02 -1.46 -1.42
CA ILE A 19 -8.63 -1.43 -0.96
C ILE A 19 -8.46 -2.25 0.31
N GLU A 20 -9.29 -2.03 1.33
CA GLU A 20 -9.23 -2.81 2.57
C GLU A 20 -9.42 -4.30 2.32
N ARG A 21 -10.36 -4.67 1.45
CA ARG A 21 -10.60 -6.06 1.08
C ARG A 21 -9.39 -6.70 0.38
N ILE A 22 -8.69 -5.96 -0.48
CA ILE A 22 -7.47 -6.46 -1.14
C ILE A 22 -6.35 -6.63 -0.12
N ARG A 23 -6.11 -5.61 0.73
CA ARG A 23 -5.11 -5.65 1.80
C ARG A 23 -5.31 -6.84 2.73
N ASN A 24 -6.54 -7.01 3.24
CA ASN A 24 -6.89 -8.15 4.08
C ASN A 24 -6.75 -9.49 3.36
N ARG A 25 -7.10 -9.57 2.07
CA ARG A 25 -6.92 -10.79 1.27
C ARG A 25 -5.45 -11.16 1.14
N ASN A 26 -4.56 -10.18 0.93
CA ASN A 26 -3.12 -10.44 0.86
C ASN A 26 -2.62 -10.99 2.19
N PHE A 27 -2.98 -10.36 3.31
CA PHE A 27 -2.59 -10.82 4.64
C PHE A 27 -3.10 -12.22 4.97
N MET A 28 -4.35 -12.55 4.61
CA MET A 28 -4.90 -13.90 4.78
C MET A 28 -4.16 -14.98 3.98
N ARG A 29 -3.38 -14.58 2.97
CA ARG A 29 -2.58 -15.47 2.11
C ARG A 29 -1.10 -15.42 2.45
N ASP A 30 -0.73 -14.75 3.53
CA ASP A 30 0.67 -14.51 3.91
C ASP A 30 1.45 -13.77 2.81
N LEU A 31 0.75 -12.88 2.09
CA LEU A 31 1.33 -12.03 1.07
C LEU A 31 1.40 -10.58 1.58
N PRO A 32 2.49 -9.86 1.29
CA PRO A 32 2.55 -8.45 1.63
C PRO A 32 1.58 -7.63 0.80
N PHE A 33 1.19 -6.49 1.34
CA PHE A 33 0.44 -5.46 0.64
C PHE A 33 1.40 -4.38 0.14
N LEU A 34 1.48 -4.22 -1.18
CA LEU A 34 2.35 -3.25 -1.82
C LEU A 34 1.76 -1.84 -1.73
N ILE A 35 2.53 -0.91 -1.18
CA ILE A 35 2.26 0.51 -1.12
C ILE A 35 3.32 1.23 -1.95
N LEU A 36 2.90 1.75 -3.11
CA LEU A 36 3.76 2.52 -4.00
C LEU A 36 3.93 3.95 -3.45
N SER A 37 5.14 4.48 -3.56
CA SER A 37 5.49 5.81 -3.07
C SER A 37 6.44 6.51 -4.03
N ASP A 38 6.15 7.78 -4.29
CA ASP A 38 7.00 8.73 -5.00
C ASP A 38 8.19 9.21 -4.16
N LYS A 39 8.20 8.90 -2.85
CA LYS A 39 9.29 9.23 -1.93
C LYS A 39 10.41 8.19 -1.92
N LEU A 40 10.21 7.04 -2.57
CA LEU A 40 11.21 5.99 -2.71
C LEU A 40 11.90 6.08 -4.09
N PRO A 41 13.16 5.65 -4.20
CA PRO A 41 13.81 5.47 -5.49
C PRO A 41 13.00 4.59 -6.43
N GLU A 42 13.19 4.79 -7.74
CA GLU A 42 12.58 3.93 -8.75
C GLU A 42 12.94 2.46 -8.51
N GLY A 43 11.96 1.57 -8.68
CA GLY A 43 12.10 0.15 -8.38
C GLY A 43 11.86 -0.22 -6.91
N GLN A 44 11.75 0.74 -6.00
CA GLN A 44 11.45 0.47 -4.59
C GLN A 44 9.98 0.66 -4.23
N GLY A 45 9.50 -0.17 -3.31
CA GLY A 45 8.14 -0.11 -2.77
C GLY A 45 8.10 -0.45 -1.29
N PHE A 46 7.04 -0.02 -0.61
CA PHE A 46 6.75 -0.43 0.75
C PHE A 46 5.91 -1.71 0.72
N TYR A 47 6.30 -2.71 1.50
CA TYR A 47 5.64 -3.99 1.60
C TYR A 47 5.16 -4.15 3.04
N GLU A 48 3.86 -4.05 3.25
CA GLU A 48 3.26 -4.24 4.56
C GLU A 48 2.88 -5.70 4.77
N TYR A 49 3.20 -6.25 5.93
CA TYR A 49 2.93 -7.64 6.29
C TYR A 49 1.77 -7.75 7.28
N ALA A 50 1.25 -8.96 7.44
CA ALA A 50 0.06 -9.24 8.25
C ALA A 50 0.23 -8.95 9.74
N ASP A 51 1.45 -9.04 10.24
CA ASP A 51 1.85 -8.69 11.61
C ASP A 51 2.08 -7.18 11.82
N GLY A 52 1.94 -6.38 10.75
CA GLY A 52 2.01 -4.93 10.80
C GLY A 52 3.41 -4.34 10.65
N HIS A 53 4.46 -5.12 10.37
CA HIS A 53 5.71 -4.50 9.96
C HIS A 53 5.65 -4.08 8.49
N ILE A 54 6.47 -3.09 8.12
CA ILE A 54 6.61 -2.61 6.75
C ILE A 54 8.08 -2.70 6.35
N GLU A 55 8.34 -3.27 5.18
CA GLU A 55 9.67 -3.34 4.59
C GLU A 55 9.78 -2.42 3.38
N ILE A 56 10.98 -1.90 3.13
CA ILE A 56 11.35 -1.38 1.82
C ILE A 56 12.00 -2.52 1.05
N GLN A 57 11.47 -2.83 -0.13
CA GLN A 57 12.09 -3.78 -1.05
C GLN A 57 12.29 -3.14 -2.41
N GLU A 58 13.36 -3.54 -3.08
CA GLU A 58 13.71 -3.16 -4.44
C GLU A 58 13.40 -4.31 -5.40
N VAL A 59 12.62 -4.03 -6.44
CA VAL A 59 12.31 -4.96 -7.54
C VAL A 59 13.21 -4.63 -8.72
N TYR A 60 13.93 -5.63 -9.23
CA TYR A 60 14.80 -5.47 -10.39
C TYR A 60 14.75 -6.72 -11.27
N THR A 61 15.24 -6.58 -12.50
CA THR A 61 15.29 -7.68 -13.46
C THR A 61 16.72 -8.20 -13.64
N ILE A 62 16.88 -9.51 -13.62
CA ILE A 62 18.11 -10.19 -14.05
C ILE A 62 17.77 -11.04 -15.27
N GLY A 63 18.09 -10.53 -16.46
CA GLY A 63 17.72 -11.20 -17.71
C GLY A 63 16.20 -11.25 -17.89
N ALA A 64 15.61 -12.44 -17.83
CA ALA A 64 14.16 -12.65 -17.93
C ALA A 64 13.46 -12.75 -16.57
N ASP A 65 14.23 -12.82 -15.47
CA ASP A 65 13.70 -13.05 -14.13
C ASP A 65 13.47 -11.73 -13.38
N ILE A 66 12.42 -11.70 -12.57
CA ILE A 66 12.11 -10.60 -11.65
C ILE A 66 12.57 -11.04 -10.27
N GLU A 67 13.45 -10.24 -9.67
CA GLU A 67 14.01 -10.48 -8.35
C GLU A 67 13.64 -9.34 -7.41
N THR A 68 13.58 -9.66 -6.11
CA THR A 68 13.29 -8.70 -5.04
C THR A 68 14.42 -8.71 -4.02
N ARG A 69 14.92 -7.53 -3.65
CA ARG A 69 15.91 -7.35 -2.59
C ARG A 69 15.31 -6.58 -1.43
N PHE A 70 15.39 -7.18 -0.25
CA PHE A 70 15.14 -6.49 1.00
C PHE A 70 16.17 -5.38 1.22
N ILE A 71 15.69 -4.16 1.51
CA ILE A 71 16.54 -3.01 1.83
C ILE A 71 16.60 -2.82 3.34
N ARG A 72 15.44 -2.65 4.00
CA ARG A 72 15.31 -2.55 5.45
C ARG A 72 13.86 -2.65 5.90
N THR A 73 13.67 -2.94 7.18
CA THR A 73 12.39 -2.78 7.88
C THR A 73 12.26 -1.33 8.37
N LEU A 74 11.04 -0.80 8.31
CA LEU A 74 10.69 0.50 8.89
C LEU A 74 10.55 0.39 10.41
N SER A 75 10.92 1.47 11.10
CA SER A 75 10.48 1.65 12.49
C SER A 75 8.97 1.84 12.56
N GLU A 76 8.38 1.62 13.75
CA GLU A 76 6.93 1.79 13.95
C GLU A 76 6.43 3.20 13.54
N ILE A 77 7.23 4.23 13.86
CA ILE A 77 6.91 5.63 13.52
C ILE A 77 6.90 5.85 12.00
N GLU A 78 7.88 5.30 11.29
CA GLU A 78 7.94 5.37 9.83
C GLU A 78 6.79 4.58 9.19
N ALA A 79 6.49 3.40 9.72
CA ALA A 79 5.40 2.56 9.24
C ALA A 79 4.05 3.27 9.38
N GLU A 80 3.81 3.95 10.50
CA GLU A 80 2.59 4.74 10.68
C GLU A 80 2.53 5.92 9.70
N GLY A 81 3.64 6.63 9.49
CA GLY A 81 3.71 7.70 8.49
C GLY A 81 3.40 7.20 7.07
N VAL A 82 3.83 6.00 6.71
CA VAL A 82 3.49 5.37 5.41
C VAL A 82 2.00 5.04 5.34
N ARG A 83 1.39 4.52 6.42
CA ARG A 83 -0.05 4.24 6.45
C ARG A 83 -0.89 5.50 6.34
N GLU A 84 -0.52 6.57 7.04
CA GLU A 84 -1.22 7.85 6.99
C GLU A 84 -1.14 8.48 5.59
N ASP A 85 0.05 8.49 4.98
CA ASP A 85 0.25 8.98 3.60
C ASP A 85 -0.58 8.16 2.59
N PHE A 86 -0.59 6.83 2.75
CA PHE A 86 -1.39 5.94 1.93
C PHE A 86 -2.90 6.22 2.08
N LYS A 87 -3.41 6.35 3.31
CA LYS A 87 -4.82 6.66 3.57
C LYS A 87 -5.21 8.00 2.97
N LEU A 88 -4.36 9.01 3.09
CA LEU A 88 -4.59 10.35 2.54
C LEU A 88 -4.65 10.36 1.03
N LYS A 89 -3.69 9.72 0.37
CA LYS A 89 -3.66 9.64 -1.10
C LYS A 89 -4.82 8.85 -1.68
N ASN A 90 -5.39 7.91 -0.93
CA ASN A 90 -6.43 7.00 -1.40
C ASN A 90 -7.83 7.29 -0.83
N GLY A 91 -8.02 8.39 -0.10
CA GLY A 91 -9.32 8.79 0.44
C GLY A 91 -9.91 7.77 1.43
N LEU A 92 -9.06 7.16 2.28
CA LEU A 92 -9.45 6.12 3.23
C LEU A 92 -9.77 6.66 4.65
N PHE A 93 -10.23 7.91 4.75
CA PHE A 93 -10.55 8.58 6.02
C PHE A 93 -12.05 8.68 6.29
#